data_AF-A0A836QKE5-F1
#
_entry.id   AF-A0A836QKE5-F1
#
_cell.length_a   1.000
_cell.length_b   1.000
_cell.length_c   1.000
_cell.angle_alpha   90.00
_cell.angle_beta   90.00
_cell.angle_gamma   90.00
#
_symmetry.space_group_name_H-M   'P 1'
#
loop_
_entity.id
_entity.type
_entity.pdbx_description
1 polymer ?
#
loop_
_entity_poly.entity_id
_entity_poly.type
_entity_poly.pdbx_seq_one_letter_code
_entity_poly.pdbx_strand_id
1 'polypeptide(L)'
;MDLGAFRRLVGDGIALYPGVEFWGYCVDGLQGVMGLDETLLRGFAAAQYAGGADGIYLFNFFVAQETGREPLFAALGQLGDPDGLRGKAKTYCLMAGSIDGLYTGDGPYQVPRLAPLGRPQAFDILIGAEPAGQQVDVEVVVEGNDAGVLEEKARIHINEYSVGRAASIRPAVLAAAGKDLQTIEFHASTDMLRPGSNRIVFRNDGGPLTVVQLLVRVR
;
A
#
# COMPACT_ATOMS: atom_id res chain seq x y z
N MET A 1 -2.17 1.86 -11.80
CA MET A 1 -2.30 2.07 -13.27
C MET A 1 -0.94 2.50 -13.83
N ASP A 2 -0.46 1.99 -14.98
CA ASP A 2 0.78 2.50 -15.60
C ASP A 2 0.49 3.82 -16.33
N LEU A 3 0.67 4.96 -15.65
CA LEU A 3 0.47 6.29 -16.23
C LEU A 3 1.42 6.56 -17.41
N GLY A 4 2.61 5.94 -17.41
CA GLY A 4 3.54 6.00 -18.54
C GLY A 4 2.97 5.33 -19.78
N ALA A 5 2.27 4.20 -19.64
CA ALA A 5 1.53 3.58 -20.75
C ALA A 5 0.43 4.49 -21.28
N PHE A 6 -0.31 5.16 -20.39
CA PHE A 6 -1.34 6.10 -20.81
C PHE A 6 -0.75 7.28 -21.58
N ARG A 7 0.32 7.90 -21.07
CA ARG A 7 1.06 8.99 -21.74
C ARG A 7 1.53 8.61 -23.14
N ARG A 8 2.04 7.39 -23.34
CA ARG A 8 2.43 6.90 -24.67
C ARG A 8 1.28 6.87 -25.68
N LEU A 9 0.04 6.79 -25.22
CA LEU A 9 -1.15 6.75 -26.07
C LEU A 9 -1.73 8.14 -26.36
N VAL A 10 -1.70 9.06 -25.39
CA VAL A 10 -2.39 10.37 -25.51
C VAL A 10 -1.45 11.57 -25.60
N GLY A 11 -0.16 11.38 -25.37
CA GLY A 11 0.84 12.44 -25.29
C GLY A 11 0.83 13.23 -23.98
N ASP A 12 1.70 14.25 -23.90
CA ASP A 12 1.91 15.04 -22.69
C ASP A 12 0.94 16.22 -22.53
N GLY A 13 0.09 16.47 -23.54
CA GLY A 13 -0.81 17.63 -23.56
C GLY A 13 -2.08 17.51 -22.71
N ILE A 14 -2.34 16.35 -22.11
CA ILE A 14 -3.52 16.09 -21.27
C ILE A 14 -3.09 15.95 -19.82
N ALA A 15 -3.64 16.74 -18.92
CA ALA A 15 -3.33 16.61 -17.50
C ALA A 15 -3.98 15.34 -16.89
N LEU A 16 -3.22 14.59 -16.09
CA LEU A 16 -3.62 13.32 -15.48
C LEU A 16 -3.74 13.45 -13.97
N TYR A 17 -4.94 13.17 -13.46
CA TYR A 17 -5.27 13.25 -12.05
C TYR A 17 -5.80 11.90 -11.55
N PRO A 18 -4.93 10.99 -11.06
CA PRO A 18 -5.38 9.77 -10.42
C PRO A 18 -6.31 10.09 -9.25
N GLY A 19 -7.45 9.43 -9.24
CA GLY A 19 -8.50 9.60 -8.25
C GLY A 19 -8.34 8.62 -7.09
N VAL A 20 -8.63 9.07 -5.88
CA VAL A 20 -8.88 8.20 -4.74
C VAL A 20 -10.21 8.53 -4.06
N GLU A 21 -10.89 7.48 -3.62
CA GLU A 21 -12.15 7.53 -2.89
C GLU A 21 -11.94 7.85 -1.40
N PHE A 22 -12.96 8.38 -0.73
CA PHE A 22 -12.94 8.57 0.73
C PHE A 22 -12.65 7.27 1.49
N TRP A 23 -13.26 6.18 1.03
CA TRP A 23 -12.94 4.83 1.46
C TRP A 23 -11.72 4.34 0.68
N GLY A 24 -10.61 4.08 1.37
CA GLY A 24 -9.41 3.55 0.73
C GLY A 24 -9.58 2.10 0.35
N TYR A 25 -9.69 1.23 1.35
CA TYR A 25 -10.05 -0.18 1.19
C TYR A 25 -11.20 -0.52 2.13
N CYS A 26 -12.04 -1.43 1.66
CA CYS A 26 -12.82 -2.28 2.53
C CYS A 26 -12.85 -3.67 1.88
N VAL A 27 -11.96 -4.53 2.35
CA VAL A 27 -11.84 -5.93 1.91
C VAL A 27 -11.75 -6.77 3.17
N ASP A 28 -12.67 -7.71 3.35
CA ASP A 28 -12.58 -8.71 4.42
C ASP A 28 -12.42 -8.13 5.84
N GLY A 29 -13.01 -6.96 6.10
CA GLY A 29 -12.95 -6.26 7.39
C GLY A 29 -11.81 -5.27 7.54
N LEU A 30 -10.76 -5.40 6.73
CA LEU A 30 -9.68 -4.43 6.66
C LEU A 30 -10.28 -3.10 6.15
N GLN A 31 -10.19 -2.04 6.95
CA GLN A 31 -10.71 -0.73 6.58
C GLN A 31 -9.66 0.36 6.74
N GLY A 32 -9.26 0.96 5.62
CA GLY A 32 -8.52 2.21 5.60
C GLY A 32 -9.40 3.30 5.04
N VAL A 33 -9.56 4.38 5.79
CA VAL A 33 -10.36 5.53 5.36
C VAL A 33 -9.38 6.62 4.92
N MET A 34 -9.21 6.79 3.60
CA MET A 34 -8.26 7.75 3.04
C MET A 34 -8.53 9.15 3.57
N GLY A 35 -9.81 9.58 3.59
CA GLY A 35 -10.16 10.92 4.07
C GLY A 35 -9.88 11.20 5.55
N LEU A 36 -9.50 10.18 6.32
CA LEU A 36 -9.24 10.25 7.76
C LEU A 36 -7.82 9.81 8.15
N ASP A 37 -6.97 9.44 7.19
CA ASP A 37 -5.59 9.04 7.45
C ASP A 37 -4.62 9.86 6.59
N GLU A 38 -3.90 10.76 7.24
CA GLU A 38 -2.96 11.66 6.59
C GLU A 38 -1.81 10.89 5.94
N THR A 39 -1.36 9.79 6.56
CA THR A 39 -0.23 9.00 6.04
C THR A 39 -0.61 8.24 4.78
N LEU A 40 -1.85 7.74 4.71
CA LEU A 40 -2.38 7.10 3.51
C LEU A 40 -2.57 8.11 2.37
N LEU A 41 -3.10 9.31 2.65
CA LEU A 41 -3.24 10.37 1.63
C LEU A 41 -1.88 10.79 1.07
N ARG A 42 -0.89 11.02 1.93
CA ARG A 42 0.47 11.37 1.51
C ARG A 42 1.12 10.24 0.72
N GLY A 43 0.95 8.99 1.15
CA GLY A 43 1.48 7.80 0.47
C GLY A 43 0.89 7.65 -0.94
N PHE A 44 -0.43 7.76 -1.07
CA PHE A 44 -1.11 7.76 -2.36
C PHE A 44 -0.60 8.88 -3.27
N ALA A 45 -0.61 10.13 -2.79
CA ALA A 45 -0.15 11.27 -3.59
C ALA A 45 1.30 11.09 -4.07
N ALA A 46 2.22 10.74 -3.16
CA ALA A 46 3.63 10.54 -3.49
C ALA A 46 3.84 9.40 -4.51
N ALA A 47 3.08 8.31 -4.39
CA ALA A 47 3.14 7.20 -5.35
C ALA A 47 2.66 7.61 -6.74
N GLN A 48 1.55 8.34 -6.83
CA GLN A 48 0.99 8.77 -8.11
C GLN A 48 1.87 9.81 -8.81
N TYR A 49 2.47 10.75 -8.06
CA TYR A 49 3.47 11.66 -8.63
C TYR A 49 4.72 10.93 -9.13
N ALA A 50 5.19 9.92 -8.40
CA ALA A 50 6.29 9.07 -8.87
C ALA A 50 5.93 8.26 -10.12
N GLY A 51 4.63 8.00 -10.33
CA GLY A 51 4.08 7.43 -11.57
C GLY A 51 3.95 8.44 -12.72
N GLY A 52 4.09 9.74 -12.47
CA GLY A 52 3.96 10.80 -13.48
C GLY A 52 2.59 11.50 -13.52
N ALA A 53 1.83 11.49 -12.42
CA ALA A 53 0.63 12.30 -12.30
C ALA A 53 0.93 13.81 -12.28
N ASP A 54 0.00 14.63 -12.78
CA ASP A 54 0.08 16.10 -12.71
C ASP A 54 -0.63 16.66 -11.47
N GLY A 55 -1.44 15.83 -10.81
CA GLY A 55 -2.14 16.18 -9.59
C GLY A 55 -2.94 15.01 -9.06
N ILE A 56 -3.65 15.24 -7.96
CA ILE A 56 -4.44 14.22 -7.26
C ILE A 56 -5.91 14.64 -7.25
N TYR A 57 -6.79 13.69 -7.56
CA TYR A 57 -8.23 13.88 -7.45
C TYR A 57 -8.78 13.12 -6.22
N LEU A 58 -9.59 13.80 -5.40
CA LEU A 58 -10.21 13.20 -4.21
C LEU A 58 -11.72 13.09 -4.42
N PHE A 59 -12.21 11.88 -4.64
CA PHE A 59 -13.64 11.61 -4.77
C PHE A 59 -14.26 11.38 -3.38
N ASN A 60 -15.43 11.97 -3.14
CA ASN A 60 -16.19 11.89 -1.87
C ASN A 60 -15.44 12.33 -0.60
N PHE A 61 -14.35 13.09 -0.70
CA PHE A 61 -13.57 13.51 0.48
C PHE A 61 -14.43 14.16 1.59
N PHE A 62 -15.44 14.95 1.20
CA PHE A 62 -16.34 15.64 2.12
C PHE A 62 -17.42 14.74 2.74
N VAL A 63 -17.64 13.52 2.23
CA VAL A 63 -18.61 12.56 2.77
C VAL A 63 -18.26 12.15 4.20
N ALA A 64 -17.02 12.38 4.66
CA ALA A 64 -16.67 12.21 6.07
C ALA A 64 -17.66 12.94 7.00
N GLN A 65 -18.09 14.15 6.64
CA GLN A 65 -19.00 14.96 7.43
C GLN A 65 -20.40 14.34 7.52
N GLU A 66 -20.86 13.69 6.45
CA GLU A 66 -22.11 12.90 6.45
C GLU A 66 -22.01 11.68 7.38
N THR A 67 -20.79 11.20 7.66
CA THR A 67 -20.52 10.14 8.64
C THR A 67 -20.24 10.68 10.06
N GLY A 68 -20.43 11.98 10.30
CA GLY A 68 -20.17 12.63 11.59
C GLY A 68 -18.69 12.78 11.94
N ARG A 69 -17.79 12.70 10.94
CA ARG A 69 -16.33 12.80 11.10
C ARG A 69 -15.80 13.97 10.30
N GLU A 70 -14.75 14.63 10.79
CA GLU A 70 -14.16 15.76 10.06
C GLU A 70 -13.09 15.24 9.09
N PRO A 71 -13.15 15.58 7.78
CA PRO A 71 -12.08 15.27 6.83
C PRO A 71 -10.77 15.93 7.24
N LEU A 72 -9.64 15.32 6.87
CA LEU A 72 -8.32 15.88 7.15
C LEU A 72 -7.95 17.06 6.24
N PHE A 73 -8.57 18.22 6.45
CA PHE A 73 -8.31 19.44 5.67
C PHE A 73 -6.84 19.85 5.66
N ALA A 74 -6.13 19.66 6.78
CA ALA A 74 -4.71 19.96 6.88
C ALA A 74 -3.83 19.14 5.93
N ALA A 75 -4.30 17.95 5.52
CA ALA A 75 -3.60 17.13 4.54
C ALA A 75 -3.72 17.71 3.12
N LEU A 76 -4.83 18.37 2.77
CA LEU A 76 -5.08 18.87 1.41
C LEU A 76 -4.00 19.82 0.90
N GLY A 77 -3.53 20.73 1.77
CA GLY A 77 -2.47 21.68 1.44
C GLY A 77 -1.11 21.03 1.12
N GLN A 78 -0.95 19.74 1.47
CA GLN A 78 0.29 18.99 1.25
C GLN A 78 0.25 18.15 -0.01
N LEU A 79 -0.94 17.73 -0.47
CA LEU A 79 -1.07 16.80 -1.60
C LEU A 79 -0.74 17.46 -2.94
N GLY A 80 -0.76 18.78 -3.03
CA GLY A 80 -0.40 19.53 -4.24
C GLY A 80 1.10 19.82 -4.39
N ASP A 81 1.93 19.42 -3.42
CA ASP A 81 3.36 19.71 -3.40
C ASP A 81 4.17 18.40 -3.31
N PRO A 82 4.55 17.79 -4.46
CA PRO A 82 5.31 16.54 -4.49
C PRO A 82 6.64 16.60 -3.74
N ASP A 83 7.31 17.75 -3.77
CA ASP A 83 8.60 17.93 -3.09
C ASP A 83 8.41 18.06 -1.59
N GLY A 84 7.37 18.79 -1.16
CA GLY A 84 6.95 18.90 0.23
C GLY A 84 6.43 17.60 0.84
N LEU A 85 6.19 16.54 0.06
CA LEU A 85 5.86 15.21 0.59
C LEU A 85 7.10 14.43 1.04
N ARG A 86 8.28 14.65 0.45
CA ARG A 86 9.49 13.85 0.72
C ARG A 86 9.89 13.90 2.20
N GLY A 87 10.22 12.76 2.80
CA GLY A 87 10.66 12.68 4.20
C GLY A 87 9.56 12.85 5.26
N LYS A 88 8.29 13.02 4.84
CA LYS A 88 7.14 12.91 5.76
C LYS A 88 6.75 11.45 5.97
N ALA A 89 6.19 11.14 7.13
CA ALA A 89 5.58 9.85 7.38
C ALA A 89 4.46 9.54 6.36
N LYS A 90 4.50 8.34 5.78
CA LYS A 90 3.61 7.89 4.70
C LYS A 90 3.31 6.40 4.82
N THR A 91 2.13 6.02 4.35
CA THR A 91 1.73 4.61 4.19
C THR A 91 1.35 4.38 2.74
N TYR A 92 2.13 3.56 2.04
CA TYR A 92 1.82 3.06 0.70
C TYR A 92 1.04 1.76 0.84
N CYS A 93 -0.14 1.67 0.24
CA CYS A 93 -1.04 0.53 0.38
C CYS A 93 -1.24 -0.16 -0.96
N LEU A 94 -0.91 -1.44 -1.03
CA LEU A 94 -1.35 -2.33 -2.11
C LEU A 94 -2.55 -3.13 -1.63
N MET A 95 -3.68 -2.95 -2.31
CA MET A 95 -4.98 -3.49 -1.91
C MET A 95 -5.74 -4.09 -3.09
N ALA A 96 -6.67 -5.00 -2.78
CA ALA A 96 -7.73 -5.36 -3.71
C ALA A 96 -8.72 -4.19 -3.77
N GLY A 97 -9.32 -3.92 -4.94
CA GLY A 97 -10.32 -2.86 -5.10
C GLY A 97 -11.47 -2.95 -4.09
N SER A 98 -12.28 -1.88 -4.02
CA SER A 98 -13.36 -1.72 -3.05
C SER A 98 -14.45 -2.81 -3.07
N ILE A 99 -15.33 -2.76 -2.06
CA ILE A 99 -16.49 -3.64 -1.72
C ILE A 99 -17.28 -4.19 -2.92
N ASP A 100 -17.33 -3.49 -4.05
CA ASP A 100 -18.15 -3.86 -5.22
C ASP A 100 -17.33 -4.13 -6.50
N GLY A 101 -15.99 -4.15 -6.42
CA GLY A 101 -15.12 -4.18 -7.61
C GLY A 101 -15.22 -2.91 -8.48
N LEU A 102 -15.91 -1.87 -8.00
CA LEU A 102 -16.20 -0.63 -8.73
C LEU A 102 -15.08 0.42 -8.65
N TYR A 103 -14.28 0.42 -7.58
CA TYR A 103 -13.21 1.40 -7.38
C TYR A 103 -11.86 0.69 -7.36
N THR A 104 -11.23 0.63 -8.53
CA THR A 104 -9.90 0.05 -8.70
C THR A 104 -8.85 1.12 -8.42
N GLY A 105 -8.27 1.11 -7.21
CA GLY A 105 -7.16 2.01 -6.88
C GLY A 105 -5.96 1.79 -7.78
N ASP A 106 -5.64 0.53 -8.08
CA ASP A 106 -4.52 0.17 -8.94
C ASP A 106 -4.76 -1.17 -9.64
N GLY A 107 -5.16 -1.15 -10.90
CA GLY A 107 -5.03 -2.34 -11.74
C GLY A 107 -3.54 -2.74 -11.91
N PRO A 108 -3.22 -4.04 -12.09
CA PRO A 108 -4.08 -5.22 -11.92
C PRO A 108 -4.25 -5.64 -10.45
N TYR A 109 -5.28 -6.42 -10.14
CA TYR A 109 -5.47 -7.02 -8.81
C TYR A 109 -4.27 -7.90 -8.43
N GLN A 110 -3.46 -7.42 -7.49
CA GLN A 110 -2.29 -8.14 -7.00
C GLN A 110 -2.57 -8.93 -5.72
N VAL A 111 -3.60 -8.51 -4.98
CA VAL A 111 -4.15 -9.17 -3.79
C VAL A 111 -5.67 -9.26 -3.93
N PRO A 112 -6.34 -10.25 -3.29
CA PRO A 112 -5.75 -11.36 -2.55
C PRO A 112 -4.97 -12.33 -3.46
N ARG A 113 -3.87 -12.89 -2.96
CA ARG A 113 -3.02 -13.83 -3.71
C ARG A 113 -2.49 -14.94 -2.82
N LEU A 114 -2.73 -16.17 -3.23
CA LEU A 114 -2.16 -17.35 -2.59
C LEU A 114 -0.62 -17.34 -2.75
N ALA A 115 0.08 -17.41 -1.62
CA ALA A 115 1.49 -17.73 -1.51
C ALA A 115 1.64 -19.21 -1.11
N PRO A 116 1.95 -20.10 -2.06
CA PRO A 116 2.14 -21.51 -1.76
C PRO A 116 3.38 -21.74 -0.88
N LEU A 117 3.41 -22.87 -0.18
CA LEU A 117 4.56 -23.29 0.63
C LEU A 117 5.88 -23.19 -0.15
N GLY A 118 6.79 -22.37 0.37
CA GLY A 118 8.15 -22.17 -0.15
C GLY A 118 8.23 -21.50 -1.53
N ARG A 119 7.11 -21.07 -2.11
CA ARG A 119 7.10 -20.43 -3.43
C ARG A 119 6.97 -18.91 -3.30
N PRO A 120 7.96 -18.14 -3.78
CA PRO A 120 7.91 -16.69 -3.72
C PRO A 120 6.77 -16.12 -4.59
N GLN A 121 6.10 -15.09 -4.09
CA GLN A 121 5.11 -14.28 -4.81
C GLN A 121 5.60 -12.84 -4.89
N ALA A 122 5.51 -12.24 -6.08
CA ALA A 122 5.94 -10.86 -6.31
C ALA A 122 4.75 -9.91 -6.39
N PHE A 123 4.92 -8.74 -5.80
CA PHE A 123 3.96 -7.63 -5.75
C PHE A 123 4.69 -6.36 -6.16
N ASP A 124 4.13 -5.60 -7.09
CA ASP A 124 4.67 -4.33 -7.56
C ASP A 124 3.90 -3.18 -6.90
N ILE A 125 4.60 -2.22 -6.29
CA ILE A 125 3.98 -1.07 -5.61
C ILE A 125 4.69 0.21 -6.03
N LEU A 126 3.92 1.29 -6.25
CA LEU A 126 4.47 2.62 -6.52
C LEU A 126 4.83 3.30 -5.20
N ILE A 127 6.04 3.85 -5.12
CA ILE A 127 6.56 4.56 -3.96
C ILE A 127 7.17 5.89 -4.40
N GLY A 128 6.96 6.93 -3.59
CA GLY A 128 7.54 8.25 -3.80
C GLY A 128 9.06 8.26 -3.64
N ALA A 129 9.70 9.34 -4.09
CA ALA A 129 11.10 9.56 -3.75
C ALA A 129 11.23 9.87 -2.25
N GLU A 130 12.15 9.20 -1.55
CA GLU A 130 12.40 9.40 -0.13
C GLU A 130 13.88 9.70 0.16
N PRO A 131 14.19 10.54 1.16
CA PRO A 131 15.52 10.63 1.73
C PRO A 131 16.07 9.26 2.16
N ALA A 132 17.34 9.02 1.88
CA ALA A 132 18.08 7.82 2.25
C ALA A 132 18.14 7.61 3.77
N GLY A 133 18.28 6.35 4.20
CA GLY A 133 18.47 5.96 5.60
C GLY A 133 17.25 6.08 6.53
N GLN A 134 16.07 6.47 6.04
CA GLN A 134 14.83 6.43 6.83
C GLN A 134 14.35 5.00 7.06
N GLN A 135 13.75 4.75 8.23
CA GLN A 135 13.15 3.47 8.58
C GLN A 135 11.92 3.20 7.73
N VAL A 136 11.82 1.95 7.25
CA VAL A 136 10.68 1.44 6.52
C VAL A 136 10.14 0.21 7.22
N ASP A 137 8.84 0.15 7.48
CA ASP A 137 8.18 -1.09 7.89
C ASP A 137 7.34 -1.62 6.74
N VAL A 138 7.54 -2.89 6.41
CA VAL A 138 6.71 -3.60 5.45
C VAL A 138 5.80 -4.54 6.22
N GLU A 139 4.49 -4.33 6.11
CA GLU A 139 3.47 -5.19 6.71
C GLU A 139 2.82 -6.02 5.60
N VAL A 140 2.91 -7.35 5.72
CA VAL A 140 2.20 -8.29 4.86
C VAL A 140 1.06 -8.87 5.68
N VAL A 141 -0.19 -8.56 5.29
CA VAL A 141 -1.37 -9.10 5.95
C VAL A 141 -1.78 -10.37 5.23
N VAL A 142 -1.96 -11.45 6.00
CA VAL A 142 -2.27 -12.78 5.49
C VAL A 142 -3.52 -13.36 6.14
N GLU A 143 -4.23 -14.17 5.37
CA GLU A 143 -5.30 -15.06 5.82
C GLU A 143 -4.78 -16.51 5.75
N GLY A 144 -4.96 -17.28 6.83
CA GLY A 144 -4.52 -18.68 6.90
C GLY A 144 -4.55 -19.26 8.32
N ASN A 145 -4.60 -20.59 8.41
CA ASN A 145 -4.78 -21.32 9.68
C ASN A 145 -3.51 -21.23 10.57
N ASP A 146 -3.70 -20.85 11.83
CA ASP A 146 -2.69 -20.40 12.82
C ASP A 146 -1.44 -21.27 13.01
N ALA A 147 -1.44 -22.52 12.55
CA ALA A 147 -0.35 -23.47 12.81
C ALA A 147 0.94 -23.24 11.97
N GLY A 148 0.91 -22.34 10.98
CA GLY A 148 1.95 -22.27 9.94
C GLY A 148 2.83 -21.02 9.90
N VAL A 149 2.43 -19.88 10.48
CA VAL A 149 3.19 -18.63 10.32
C VAL A 149 4.15 -18.47 11.50
N LEU A 150 5.44 -18.67 11.22
CA LEU A 150 6.50 -18.44 12.20
C LEU A 150 7.48 -17.42 11.61
N GLU A 151 7.99 -16.53 12.47
CA GLU A 151 8.84 -15.40 12.06
C GLU A 151 10.06 -15.85 11.25
N GLU A 152 10.63 -17.00 11.61
CA GLU A 152 11.79 -17.56 10.92
C GLU A 152 11.51 -18.14 9.53
N LYS A 153 10.22 -18.33 9.20
CA LYS A 153 9.76 -18.94 7.94
C LYS A 153 9.25 -17.92 6.92
N ALA A 154 8.88 -16.72 7.36
CA ALA A 154 8.45 -15.64 6.49
C ALA A 154 9.63 -14.74 6.09
N ARG A 155 9.74 -14.42 4.81
CA ARG A 155 10.83 -13.62 4.25
C ARG A 155 10.33 -12.68 3.16
N ILE A 156 10.96 -11.51 3.07
CA ILE A 156 10.77 -10.61 1.93
C ILE A 156 12.09 -10.20 1.27
N HIS A 157 12.01 -9.93 -0.03
CA HIS A 157 12.97 -9.11 -0.75
C HIS A 157 12.28 -7.86 -1.25
N ILE A 158 13.01 -6.75 -1.27
CA ILE A 158 12.57 -5.48 -1.86
C ILE A 158 13.56 -5.17 -2.98
N ASN A 159 13.08 -5.15 -4.22
CA ASN A 159 13.90 -5.05 -5.42
C ASN A 159 15.01 -6.14 -5.40
N GLU A 160 16.28 -5.73 -5.38
CA GLU A 160 17.46 -6.58 -5.29
C GLU A 160 17.88 -6.92 -3.85
N TYR A 161 17.29 -6.27 -2.85
CA TYR A 161 17.71 -6.37 -1.46
C TYR A 161 16.94 -7.43 -0.69
N SER A 162 17.66 -8.24 0.09
CA SER A 162 17.05 -9.13 1.07
C SER A 162 16.81 -8.37 2.37
N VAL A 163 15.56 -8.32 2.83
CA VAL A 163 15.22 -7.73 4.14
C VAL A 163 15.43 -8.77 5.25
N GLY A 164 15.31 -10.06 4.91
CA GLY A 164 15.51 -11.16 5.84
C GLY A 164 14.20 -11.71 6.39
N ARG A 165 14.19 -12.01 7.70
CA ARG A 165 13.07 -12.66 8.41
C ARG A 165 12.08 -11.63 8.93
N ALA A 166 10.88 -12.07 9.28
CA ALA A 166 9.91 -11.22 9.95
C ALA A 166 10.47 -10.73 11.30
N ALA A 167 10.16 -9.48 11.63
CA ALA A 167 10.46 -8.87 12.91
C ALA A 167 9.38 -9.15 13.94
N SER A 168 8.12 -9.25 13.52
CA SER A 168 7.02 -9.66 14.38
C SER A 168 5.87 -10.28 13.59
N ILE A 169 5.07 -11.11 14.25
CA ILE A 169 3.74 -11.55 13.78
C ILE A 169 2.72 -11.17 14.84
N ARG A 170 1.64 -10.50 14.43
CA ARG A 170 0.56 -10.05 15.32
C ARG A 170 -0.81 -10.24 14.67
N PRO A 171 -1.90 -10.39 15.44
CA PRO A 171 -3.24 -10.29 14.90
C PRO A 171 -3.43 -8.96 14.15
N ALA A 172 -4.12 -9.00 13.00
CA ALA A 172 -4.38 -7.79 12.25
C ALA A 172 -5.39 -6.90 13.01
N VAL A 173 -5.04 -5.62 13.23
CA VAL A 173 -5.83 -4.65 14.02
C VAL A 173 -7.22 -4.38 13.42
N LEU A 174 -7.40 -4.65 12.13
CA LEU A 174 -8.62 -4.36 11.38
C LEU A 174 -9.35 -5.64 10.92
N ALA A 175 -9.19 -6.79 11.59
CA ALA A 175 -9.94 -7.98 11.21
C ALA A 175 -11.45 -7.77 11.48
N ALA A 176 -12.31 -8.00 10.48
CA ALA A 176 -13.74 -8.15 10.73
C ALA A 176 -13.97 -9.37 11.63
N ALA A 177 -15.03 -9.31 12.43
CA ALA A 177 -15.46 -10.44 13.24
C ALA A 177 -15.60 -11.70 12.38
N GLY A 178 -14.74 -12.70 12.61
CA GLY A 178 -14.83 -14.03 12.00
C GLY A 178 -13.73 -14.45 11.02
N LYS A 179 -12.70 -13.62 10.77
CA LYS A 179 -11.51 -14.03 9.99
C LYS A 179 -10.23 -13.95 10.81
N ASP A 180 -9.43 -15.01 10.77
CA ASP A 180 -8.11 -15.08 11.41
C ASP A 180 -7.06 -14.45 10.48
N LEU A 181 -6.91 -13.13 10.62
CA LEU A 181 -5.91 -12.35 9.88
C LEU A 181 -4.68 -12.06 10.74
N GLN A 182 -3.50 -12.22 10.16
CA GLN A 182 -2.22 -11.92 10.80
C GLN A 182 -1.45 -10.89 9.99
N THR A 183 -0.81 -9.95 10.69
CA THR A 183 0.17 -9.02 10.13
C THR A 183 1.57 -9.54 10.41
N ILE A 184 2.33 -9.78 9.33
CA ILE A 184 3.76 -10.11 9.38
C ILE A 184 4.54 -8.84 9.07
N GLU A 185 5.34 -8.37 10.02
CA GLU A 185 6.11 -7.13 9.90
C GLU A 185 7.57 -7.40 9.57
N PHE A 186 8.16 -6.56 8.72
CA PHE A 186 9.58 -6.58 8.37
C PHE A 186 10.14 -5.16 8.49
N HIS A 187 11.37 -5.01 8.98
CA HIS A 187 12.06 -3.73 9.04
C HIS A 187 13.08 -3.61 7.91
N ALA A 188 12.98 -2.52 7.14
CA ALA A 188 13.82 -2.20 6.01
C ALA A 188 14.30 -0.73 6.10
N SER A 189 15.04 -0.29 5.09
CA SER A 189 15.44 1.10 4.89
C SER A 189 14.94 1.61 3.55
N THR A 190 14.71 2.92 3.47
CA THR A 190 14.49 3.64 2.20
C THR A 190 15.60 3.44 1.18
N ASP A 191 16.81 3.05 1.60
CA ASP A 191 17.91 2.67 0.69
C ASP A 191 17.58 1.44 -0.19
N MET A 192 16.60 0.64 0.22
CA MET A 192 16.13 -0.52 -0.54
C MET A 192 15.01 -0.16 -1.54
N LEU A 193 14.48 1.06 -1.44
CA LEU A 193 13.37 1.56 -2.25
C LEU A 193 13.90 2.40 -3.41
N ARG A 194 13.10 2.52 -4.46
CA ARG A 194 13.35 3.33 -5.65
C ARG A 194 12.18 4.27 -5.86
N PRO A 195 12.38 5.50 -6.36
CA PRO A 195 11.27 6.31 -6.83
C PRO A 195 10.53 5.57 -7.96
N GLY A 196 9.21 5.49 -7.87
CA GLY A 196 8.36 4.79 -8.83
C GLY A 196 8.10 3.33 -8.44
N SER A 197 8.22 2.41 -9.39
CA SER A 197 7.85 1.01 -9.20
C SER A 197 8.89 0.24 -8.37
N ASN A 198 8.41 -0.44 -7.34
CA ASN A 198 9.18 -1.31 -6.46
C ASN A 198 8.59 -2.70 -6.45
N ARG A 199 9.44 -3.72 -6.47
CA ARG A 199 9.02 -5.13 -6.44
C ARG A 199 9.26 -5.72 -5.06
N ILE A 200 8.21 -6.13 -4.38
CA ILE A 200 8.26 -6.83 -3.09
C ILE A 200 7.98 -8.32 -3.32
N VAL A 201 8.92 -9.17 -2.94
CA VAL A 201 8.81 -10.62 -3.10
C VAL A 201 8.63 -11.26 -1.74
N PHE A 202 7.44 -11.77 -1.45
CA PHE A 202 7.11 -12.48 -0.23
C PHE A 202 7.24 -14.00 -0.41
N ARG A 203 7.81 -14.68 0.58
CA ARG A 203 7.89 -16.14 0.65
C ARG A 203 7.62 -16.61 2.08
N ASN A 204 6.81 -17.65 2.22
CA ASN A 204 6.61 -18.35 3.48
C ASN A 204 6.97 -19.83 3.35
N ASP A 205 7.84 -20.31 4.24
CA ASP A 205 8.23 -21.72 4.33
C ASP A 205 7.42 -22.51 5.38
N GLY A 206 6.44 -21.88 6.03
CA GLY A 206 5.66 -22.49 7.11
C GLY A 206 4.30 -23.06 6.73
N GLY A 207 3.79 -22.70 5.55
CA GLY A 207 2.52 -23.19 5.02
C GLY A 207 2.01 -22.30 3.89
N PRO A 208 0.97 -22.74 3.15
CA PRO A 208 0.26 -21.86 2.24
C PRO A 208 -0.43 -20.74 3.02
N LEU A 209 -0.33 -19.51 2.51
CA LEU A 209 -1.00 -18.32 3.07
C LEU A 209 -1.61 -17.50 1.94
N THR A 210 -2.71 -16.81 2.19
CA THR A 210 -3.25 -15.84 1.23
C THR A 210 -2.83 -14.45 1.66
N VAL A 211 -2.01 -13.76 0.86
CA VAL A 211 -1.69 -12.35 1.08
C VAL A 211 -2.91 -11.51 0.66
N VAL A 212 -3.49 -10.76 1.59
CA VAL A 212 -4.71 -9.96 1.37
C VAL A 212 -4.41 -8.46 1.29
N GLN A 213 -3.30 -8.01 1.88
CA GLN A 213 -2.86 -6.62 1.85
C GLN A 213 -1.34 -6.53 2.03
N LEU A 214 -0.74 -5.51 1.45
CA LEU A 214 0.64 -5.13 1.70
C LEU A 214 0.71 -3.62 1.99
N LEU A 215 1.35 -3.26 3.11
CA LEU A 215 1.61 -1.87 3.49
C LEU A 215 3.11 -1.62 3.54
N VAL A 216 3.56 -0.49 3.01
CA VAL A 216 4.93 0.02 3.19
C VAL A 216 4.84 1.35 3.92
N ARG A 217 5.38 1.42 5.14
CA ARG A 217 5.32 2.59 6.00
C ARG A 217 6.70 3.23 6.07
N VAL A 218 6.81 4.48 5.62
CA VAL A 218 8.01 5.31 5.81
C VAL A 218 7.77 6.17 7.04
N ARG A 219 8.71 6.19 7.98
CA ARG A 219 8.63 6.93 9.26
C ARG A 219 9.55 8.12 9.32
#